data_AF-A0A4R6G2W7-F1
#
_entry.id   AF-A0A4R6G2W7-F1
#
_cell.length_a   1.000
_cell.length_b   1.000
_cell.length_c   1.000
_cell.angle_alpha   90.00
_cell.angle_beta   90.00
_cell.angle_gamma   90.00
#
_symmetry.space_group_name_H-M   'P 1'
#
loop_
_entity.id
_entity.type
_entity.pdbx_description
1 polymer ?
#
loop_
_entity_poly.entity_id
_entity_poly.type
_entity_poly.pdbx_seq_one_letter_code
_entity_poly.pdbx_strand_id
1 'polypeptide(L)'
;MSFIKDFKAFLLKGDIIALATAVVIGAAFNKIIASVVADVIMPIIGLITGGTAFTKKFISLDGVSYDTLEAAREAEAAVITYGNLLDTIINFIIVGFFIFLILRAYEKTKKEKEAPKLVEPKGPSQEELLTQIRDELKKQRNTP
;
A
#
# COMPACT_ATOMS: atom_id res chain seq x y z
N MET A 1 -7.90 35.91 14.34
CA MET A 1 -6.90 35.14 13.57
C MET A 1 -7.58 34.67 12.28
N SER A 2 -6.88 34.68 11.16
CA SER A 2 -7.48 34.36 9.85
C SER A 2 -7.57 32.85 9.70
N PHE A 3 -8.75 32.33 9.35
CA PHE A 3 -9.03 30.90 9.11
C PHE A 3 -7.94 30.20 8.26
N ILE A 4 -7.37 30.90 7.27
CA ILE A 4 -6.30 30.38 6.42
C ILE A 4 -5.01 30.09 7.21
N LYS A 5 -4.69 30.91 8.22
CA LYS A 5 -3.53 30.70 9.10
C LYS A 5 -3.77 29.49 10.03
N ASP A 6 -4.98 29.35 10.56
CA ASP A 6 -5.34 28.23 11.43
C ASP A 6 -5.42 26.91 10.64
N PHE A 7 -5.92 26.94 9.41
CA PHE A 7 -5.92 25.81 8.48
C PHE A 7 -4.51 25.40 8.05
N LYS A 8 -3.65 26.36 7.72
CA LYS A 8 -2.23 26.08 7.44
C LYS A 8 -1.52 25.52 8.66
N ALA A 9 -1.77 26.07 9.85
CA ALA A 9 -1.20 25.57 11.10
C ALA A 9 -1.70 24.14 11.43
N PHE A 10 -2.95 23.80 11.09
CA PHE A 10 -3.49 22.44 11.19
C PHE A 10 -2.81 21.47 10.22
N LEU A 11 -2.64 21.84 8.94
CA LEU A 11 -1.94 21.01 7.96
C LEU A 11 -0.48 20.78 8.32
N LEU A 12 0.17 21.77 8.93
CA LEU A 12 1.55 21.68 9.39
C LEU A 12 1.68 21.00 10.77
N LYS A 13 0.56 20.64 11.42
CA LYS A 13 0.57 19.98 12.73
C LYS A 13 0.76 18.48 12.54
N GLY A 14 1.91 17.96 12.94
CA GLY A 14 2.25 16.55 12.79
C GLY A 14 2.62 16.18 11.35
N ASP A 15 2.48 14.89 11.02
CA ASP A 15 2.85 14.33 9.71
C ASP A 15 1.65 14.14 8.75
N ILE A 16 0.63 14.98 8.90
CA ILE A 16 -0.64 14.87 8.15
C ILE A 16 -0.40 14.98 6.64
N ILE A 17 0.52 15.84 6.23
CA ILE A 17 0.85 16.02 4.80
C ILE A 17 1.45 14.74 4.22
N ALA A 18 2.37 14.05 4.91
CA ALA A 18 2.92 12.80 4.40
C ALA A 18 1.89 11.68 4.42
N LEU A 19 1.05 11.59 5.46
CA LEU A 19 -0.05 10.62 5.52
C LEU A 19 -1.05 10.83 4.38
N ALA A 20 -1.48 12.08 4.15
CA ALA A 20 -2.40 12.42 3.07
C ALA A 20 -1.79 12.09 1.70
N THR A 21 -0.51 12.40 1.51
CA THR A 21 0.22 12.08 0.28
C THR A 21 0.30 10.55 0.07
N ALA A 22 0.61 9.79 1.11
CA ALA A 22 0.66 8.32 1.05
C ALA A 22 -0.69 7.71 0.66
N VAL A 23 -1.80 8.20 1.23
CA VAL A 23 -3.15 7.71 0.91
C VAL A 23 -3.53 8.02 -0.54
N VAL A 24 -3.30 9.24 -1.01
CA VAL A 24 -3.62 9.65 -2.38
C VAL A 24 -2.80 8.87 -3.40
N ILE A 25 -1.49 8.75 -3.17
CA ILE A 25 -0.60 7.96 -4.04
C ILE A 25 -0.99 6.49 -4.02
N GLY A 26 -1.29 5.92 -2.84
CA GLY A 26 -1.74 4.53 -2.71
C GLY A 26 -3.01 4.25 -3.49
N ALA A 27 -4.01 5.13 -3.41
CA ALA A 27 -5.25 5.02 -4.16
C ALA A 27 -5.03 5.13 -5.68
N ALA A 28 -4.21 6.07 -6.13
CA ALA A 28 -3.87 6.23 -7.54
C ALA A 28 -3.11 5.02 -8.08
N PHE A 29 -2.15 4.50 -7.32
CA PHE A 29 -1.36 3.33 -7.72
C PHE A 29 -2.21 2.06 -7.80
N ASN A 30 -3.10 1.84 -6.83
CA ASN A 30 -4.04 0.72 -6.89
C ASN A 30 -4.92 0.76 -8.13
N LYS A 31 -5.37 1.95 -8.58
CA LYS A 31 -6.12 2.08 -9.84
C LYS A 31 -5.30 1.67 -11.07
N ILE A 32 -4.02 2.03 -11.11
CA ILE A 32 -3.11 1.62 -12.21
C ILE A 32 -2.99 0.11 -12.24
N ILE A 33 -2.76 -0.54 -11.10
CA ILE A 33 -2.68 -2.00 -11.04
C ILE A 33 -4.01 -2.63 -11.44
N ALA A 34 -5.13 -2.15 -10.90
CA ALA A 34 -6.45 -2.68 -11.23
C ALA A 34 -6.75 -2.60 -12.73
N SER A 35 -6.39 -1.50 -13.40
CA SER A 35 -6.50 -1.38 -14.86
C SER A 35 -5.61 -2.39 -15.60
N VAL A 36 -4.37 -2.60 -15.17
CA VAL A 36 -3.52 -3.64 -15.77
C VAL A 36 -4.14 -5.04 -15.62
N VAL A 37 -4.72 -5.33 -14.45
CA VAL A 37 -5.40 -6.61 -14.24
C VAL A 37 -6.63 -6.74 -15.13
N ALA A 38 -7.52 -5.77 -15.10
CA ALA A 38 -8.79 -5.80 -15.82
C ALA A 38 -8.63 -5.71 -17.35
N ASP A 39 -7.71 -4.86 -17.82
CA ASP A 39 -7.60 -4.51 -19.24
C ASP A 39 -6.52 -5.32 -19.98
N VAL A 40 -5.54 -5.90 -19.27
CA VAL A 40 -4.44 -6.66 -19.89
C VAL A 40 -4.46 -8.12 -19.47
N ILE A 41 -4.48 -8.40 -18.16
CA ILE A 41 -4.38 -9.78 -17.66
C ILE A 41 -5.68 -10.55 -17.90
N MET A 42 -6.83 -9.99 -17.55
CA MET A 42 -8.13 -10.66 -17.65
C MET A 42 -8.50 -11.04 -19.09
N PRO A 43 -8.25 -10.23 -20.14
CA PRO A 43 -8.45 -10.67 -21.52
C PRO A 43 -7.59 -11.87 -21.91
N ILE A 44 -6.34 -11.94 -21.46
CA ILE A 44 -5.43 -13.07 -21.74
C ILE A 44 -5.94 -14.34 -21.05
N ILE A 45 -6.31 -14.25 -19.77
CA ILE A 45 -6.89 -15.39 -19.05
C ILE A 45 -8.24 -15.79 -19.68
N GLY A 46 -9.04 -14.79 -20.10
CA GLY A 46 -10.27 -14.98 -20.85
C GLY A 46 -10.07 -15.79 -22.13
N LEU A 47 -9.05 -15.45 -22.95
CA LEU A 47 -8.69 -16.20 -24.15
C LEU A 47 -8.32 -17.66 -23.84
N ILE A 48 -7.53 -17.90 -22.80
CA ILE A 48 -7.12 -19.26 -22.40
C ILE A 48 -8.32 -20.08 -21.90
N THR A 49 -9.30 -19.44 -21.28
CA THR A 49 -10.48 -20.09 -20.70
C THR A 49 -11.68 -20.19 -21.63
N GLY A 50 -11.50 -19.88 -22.93
CA GLY A 50 -12.55 -20.03 -23.95
C GLY A 50 -13.44 -18.80 -24.14
N GLY A 51 -12.93 -17.60 -23.86
CA GLY A 51 -13.59 -16.32 -24.18
C GLY A 51 -14.59 -15.82 -23.14
N THR A 52 -14.83 -16.56 -22.05
CA THR A 52 -15.68 -16.08 -20.97
C THR A 52 -14.87 -15.23 -20.00
N ALA A 53 -15.02 -13.90 -20.04
CA ALA A 53 -14.58 -13.05 -18.95
C ALA A 53 -15.23 -13.55 -17.66
N PHE A 54 -14.43 -13.95 -16.65
CA PHE A 54 -14.94 -14.55 -15.42
C PHE A 54 -16.01 -13.69 -14.76
N THR A 55 -15.91 -12.37 -14.88
CA THR A 55 -16.89 -11.38 -14.40
C THR A 55 -18.33 -11.65 -14.86
N LYS A 56 -18.54 -12.35 -15.98
CA LYS A 56 -19.86 -12.73 -16.51
C LYS A 56 -20.41 -14.04 -15.97
N LYS A 57 -19.65 -14.76 -15.14
CA LYS A 57 -20.07 -16.05 -14.57
C LYS A 57 -20.84 -15.83 -13.27
N PHE A 58 -22.12 -16.19 -13.31
CA PHE A 58 -23.00 -16.15 -12.15
C PHE A 58 -23.93 -17.36 -12.12
N ILE A 59 -24.50 -17.64 -10.95
CA ILE A 59 -25.55 -18.64 -10.75
C ILE A 59 -26.74 -17.92 -10.14
N SER A 60 -27.91 -18.03 -10.78
CA SER A 60 -29.16 -17.54 -10.19
C SER A 60 -29.75 -18.59 -9.24
N LEU A 61 -30.24 -18.13 -8.09
CA LEU A 61 -30.81 -18.95 -7.02
C LEU A 61 -32.34 -19.04 -7.08
N ASP A 62 -32.96 -18.33 -8.01
CA ASP A 62 -34.41 -18.27 -8.23
C ASP A 62 -34.94 -19.40 -9.12
N GLY A 63 -34.05 -20.27 -9.63
CA GLY A 63 -34.39 -21.38 -10.52
C GLY A 63 -34.58 -20.99 -11.98
N VAL A 64 -34.33 -19.73 -12.34
CA VAL A 64 -34.40 -19.22 -13.71
C VAL A 64 -32.99 -18.98 -14.23
N SER A 65 -32.68 -19.49 -15.43
CA SER A 65 -31.40 -19.22 -16.08
C SER A 65 -31.51 -17.93 -16.88
N TYR A 66 -30.60 -16.99 -16.64
CA TYR A 66 -30.50 -15.73 -17.39
C TYR A 66 -29.23 -15.75 -18.24
N ASP A 67 -29.32 -15.22 -19.46
CA ASP A 67 -28.18 -15.16 -20.38
C ASP A 67 -27.14 -14.11 -19.98
N THR A 68 -27.55 -13.09 -19.22
CA THR A 68 -26.67 -12.02 -18.73
C THR A 68 -26.94 -11.68 -17.27
N LEU A 69 -25.89 -11.18 -16.61
CA LEU A 69 -25.99 -10.71 -15.22
C LEU A 69 -26.96 -9.53 -15.09
N GLU A 70 -27.04 -8.71 -16.13
CA GLU A 70 -27.94 -7.55 -16.21
C GLU A 70 -29.40 -8.00 -16.22
N ALA A 71 -29.76 -9.01 -17.03
CA ALA A 71 -31.11 -9.57 -17.08
C ALA A 71 -31.54 -10.19 -15.74
N ALA A 72 -30.61 -10.88 -15.05
CA ALA A 72 -30.89 -11.42 -13.72
C ALA A 72 -31.08 -10.32 -12.67
N ARG A 73 -30.34 -9.22 -12.77
CA ARG A 73 -30.48 -8.06 -11.87
C ARG A 73 -31.78 -7.28 -12.12
N GLU A 74 -32.19 -7.13 -13.37
CA GLU A 74 -33.47 -6.51 -13.74
C GLU A 74 -34.66 -7.32 -13.24
N ALA A 75 -34.54 -8.65 -13.20
CA ALA A 75 -35.54 -9.55 -12.64
C ALA A 75 -35.52 -9.61 -11.09
N GLU A 76 -34.69 -8.78 -10.43
CA GLU A 76 -34.45 -8.82 -8.97
C GLU A 76 -34.07 -10.23 -8.45
N ALA A 77 -33.49 -11.06 -9.31
CA ALA A 77 -33.10 -12.42 -8.97
C ALA A 77 -31.89 -12.42 -8.02
N ALA A 78 -31.93 -13.29 -7.02
CA ALA A 78 -30.77 -13.54 -6.18
C ALA A 78 -29.68 -14.25 -7.01
N VAL A 79 -28.56 -13.57 -7.25
CA VAL A 79 -27.45 -14.10 -8.06
C VAL A 79 -26.14 -14.22 -7.27
N ILE A 80 -25.49 -15.37 -7.38
CA ILE A 80 -24.11 -15.60 -6.90
C ILE A 80 -23.15 -15.31 -8.05
N THR A 81 -22.41 -14.22 -7.94
CA THR A 81 -21.38 -13.80 -8.91
C THR A 81 -20.01 -14.36 -8.56
N TYR A 82 -19.87 -15.69 -8.62
CA TYR A 82 -18.59 -16.35 -8.30
C TYR A 82 -17.44 -15.90 -9.22
N GLY A 83 -17.77 -15.44 -10.42
CA GLY A 83 -16.85 -14.78 -11.34
C GLY A 83 -16.18 -13.53 -10.78
N ASN A 84 -16.94 -12.66 -10.12
CA ASN A 84 -16.44 -11.42 -9.51
C ASN A 84 -15.58 -11.71 -8.27
N LEU A 85 -15.90 -12.77 -7.53
CA LEU A 85 -15.08 -13.22 -6.41
C LEU A 85 -13.69 -13.68 -6.91
N LEU A 86 -13.64 -14.46 -7.98
CA LEU A 86 -12.38 -14.92 -8.57
C LEU A 86 -11.56 -13.74 -9.12
N ASP A 87 -12.20 -12.79 -9.80
CA ASP A 87 -11.57 -11.55 -10.27
C ASP A 87 -10.93 -10.77 -9.10
N THR A 88 -11.67 -10.60 -8.01
CA THR A 88 -11.18 -9.90 -6.81
C THR A 88 -9.98 -10.63 -6.18
N ILE A 89 -10.00 -11.97 -6.13
CA ILE A 89 -8.89 -12.78 -5.61
C ILE A 89 -7.65 -12.64 -6.49
N ILE A 90 -7.81 -12.72 -7.81
CA ILE A 90 -6.71 -12.56 -8.77
C ILE A 90 -6.11 -11.17 -8.64
N ASN A 91 -6.96 -10.13 -8.61
CA ASN A 91 -6.51 -8.76 -8.42
C ASN A 91 -5.74 -8.59 -7.10
N PHE A 92 -6.23 -9.15 -5.99
CA PHE A 92 -5.54 -9.11 -4.71
C PHE A 92 -4.14 -9.75 -4.76
N ILE A 93 -4.02 -10.93 -5.37
CA ILE A 93 -2.74 -11.61 -5.55
C ILE A 93 -1.78 -10.76 -6.39
N ILE A 94 -2.26 -10.15 -7.48
CA ILE A 94 -1.43 -9.31 -8.36
C ILE A 94 -0.99 -8.03 -7.64
N VAL A 95 -1.90 -7.31 -6.98
CA VAL A 95 -1.56 -6.12 -6.19
C VAL A 95 -0.51 -6.46 -5.12
N GLY A 96 -0.71 -7.57 -4.39
CA GLY A 96 0.26 -8.06 -3.41
C GLY A 96 1.63 -8.37 -4.02
N PHE A 97 1.64 -9.00 -5.21
CA PHE A 97 2.87 -9.29 -5.94
C PHE A 97 3.62 -8.01 -6.37
N PHE A 98 2.91 -7.00 -6.87
CA PHE A 98 3.52 -5.71 -7.22
C PHE A 98 4.07 -4.97 -6.00
N ILE A 99 3.35 -4.96 -4.87
CA ILE A 99 3.84 -4.39 -3.61
C ILE A 99 5.12 -5.13 -3.17
N PHE A 100 5.14 -6.46 -3.24
CA PHE A 100 6.31 -7.26 -2.93
C PHE A 100 7.51 -6.93 -3.83
N LEU A 101 7.30 -6.77 -5.15
CA LEU A 101 8.35 -6.38 -6.07
C LEU A 101 8.94 -5.00 -5.72
N ILE A 102 8.11 -4.03 -5.37
CA ILE A 102 8.56 -2.69 -4.96
C ILE A 102 9.36 -2.76 -3.67
N LEU A 103 8.87 -3.48 -2.65
CA LEU A 103 9.58 -3.67 -1.39
C LEU A 103 10.93 -4.35 -1.61
N ARG A 104 10.97 -5.41 -2.44
CA ARG A 104 12.21 -6.10 -2.79
C ARG A 104 13.20 -5.18 -3.53
N ALA A 105 12.72 -4.36 -4.46
CA ALA A 105 13.56 -3.39 -5.18
C ALA A 105 14.10 -2.30 -4.24
N TYR A 106 13.27 -1.83 -3.31
CA TYR A 106 13.66 -0.87 -2.27
C TYR A 106 14.72 -1.45 -1.33
N GLU A 107 14.53 -2.68 -0.85
CA GLU A 107 15.53 -3.38 -0.02
C GLU A 107 16.86 -3.58 -0.75
N LYS A 108 16.82 -3.92 -2.05
CA LYS A 108 18.02 -4.05 -2.87
C LYS A 108 18.78 -2.72 -3.00
N THR A 109 18.05 -1.62 -3.22
CA THR A 109 18.62 -0.27 -3.32
C THR A 109 19.19 0.21 -1.99
N LYS A 110 18.55 -0.15 -0.86
CA LYS A 110 19.05 0.16 0.48
C LYS A 110 20.34 -0.60 0.79
N LYS A 111 20.44 -1.87 0.42
CA LYS A 111 21.67 -2.68 0.54
C LYS A 111 22.81 -2.13 -0.30
N GLU A 112 22.53 -1.52 -1.45
CA GLU A 112 23.56 -0.91 -2.31
C GLU A 112 24.05 0.45 -1.78
N LYS A 113 23.20 1.19 -1.04
CA LYS A 113 23.61 2.36 -0.23
C LYS A 113 24.33 2.00 1.07
N GLU A 114 24.41 0.71 1.40
CA GLU A 114 25.29 0.12 2.41
C GLU A 114 26.52 -0.54 1.77
N ALA A 115 26.92 -0.15 0.55
CA ALA A 115 28.34 -0.19 0.19
C ALA A 115 29.12 0.42 1.36
N PRO A 116 30.14 -0.27 1.91
CA PRO A 116 30.61 -0.01 3.26
C PRO A 116 30.87 1.48 3.36
N LYS A 117 30.02 2.18 4.13
CA LYS A 117 30.42 3.44 4.70
C LYS A 117 31.73 3.08 5.36
N LEU A 118 32.84 3.53 4.77
CA LEU A 118 34.08 3.75 5.49
C LEU A 118 33.60 4.27 6.84
N VAL A 119 33.89 3.48 7.87
CA VAL A 119 33.38 3.72 9.21
C VAL A 119 33.99 5.04 9.62
N GLU A 120 33.37 6.15 9.24
CA GLU A 120 33.63 7.43 9.87
C GLU A 120 33.26 7.15 11.32
N PRO A 121 34.25 7.24 12.24
CA PRO A 121 34.04 6.84 13.61
C PRO A 121 32.82 7.61 14.08
N LYS A 122 31.74 6.88 14.38
CA LYS A 122 30.57 7.48 15.03
C LYS A 122 31.14 8.21 16.23
N GLY A 123 31.04 9.53 16.23
CA GLY A 123 31.36 10.33 17.41
C GLY A 123 30.65 9.73 18.63
N PRO A 124 31.16 9.99 19.84
CA PRO A 124 30.76 9.26 21.03
C PRO A 124 29.24 9.16 21.13
N SER A 125 28.77 7.96 21.41
CA SER A 125 27.36 7.65 21.64
C SER A 125 26.76 8.65 22.63
N GLN A 126 25.46 8.97 22.51
CA GLN A 126 24.78 9.80 23.51
C GLN A 126 24.94 9.24 24.92
N GLU A 127 25.02 7.92 25.06
CA GLU A 127 25.28 7.27 26.35
C GLU A 127 26.71 7.53 26.86
N GLU A 128 27.70 7.62 25.97
CA GLU A 128 29.09 7.95 26.31
C GLU A 128 29.22 9.42 26.69
N LEU A 129 28.54 10.32 25.97
CA LEU A 129 28.47 11.74 26.32
C LEU A 129 27.79 11.96 27.67
N LEU A 130 26.68 11.28 27.94
CA LEU A 130 26.00 11.35 29.24
C LEU A 130 26.85 10.78 30.38
N THR A 131 27.65 9.74 30.10
CA THR A 131 28.60 9.18 31.06
C THR A 131 29.73 10.17 31.36
N GLN A 132 30.29 10.80 30.33
CA GLN A 132 31.31 11.85 30.47
C GLN A 132 30.77 13.06 31.26
N ILE A 133 29.56 13.54 30.94
CA ILE A 133 28.89 14.64 31.66
C ILE A 133 28.67 14.27 33.13
N ARG A 134 28.20 13.05 33.42
CA ARG A 134 28.01 12.56 34.80
C ARG A 134 29.33 12.57 35.58
N ASP A 135 30.39 12.09 34.97
CA ASP A 135 31.69 11.96 35.61
C ASP A 135 32.33 13.35 35.82
N GLU A 136 32.16 14.28 34.87
CA GLU A 136 32.56 15.69 35.04
C GLU A 136 31.76 16.40 36.14
N LEU A 137 30.44 16.21 36.22
CA LEU A 137 29.60 16.77 37.29
C LEU A 137 30.00 16.24 38.67
N LYS A 138 30.33 14.95 38.77
CA LYS A 138 30.79 14.34 40.02
C LYS A 138 32.15 14.91 40.45
N LYS A 139 33.03 15.20 39.49
CA LYS A 139 34.33 15.84 39.73
C LYS A 139 34.18 17.28 40.22
N GLN A 140 33.26 18.07 39.62
CA GLN A 140 32.95 19.43 40.08
C GLN A 140 32.35 19.43 41.49
N ARG A 141 31.44 18.50 41.80
CA ARG A 141 30.81 18.39 43.13
C ARG A 141 31.78 18.01 44.26
N ASN A 142 32.85 17.30 43.93
CA ASN A 142 33.86 16.86 44.90
C ASN A 142 35.08 17.80 44.99
N THR A 143 35.04 18.94 44.30
CA THR A 143 36.02 20.02 44.50
C THR A 143 35.48 20.89 45.65
N PRO A 144 36.24 21.13 46.73
CA PRO A 144 35.78 21.88 47.90
C PRO A 144 35.48 23.35 47.60
#